data_AF-A0A7K0D983-F1
#
_entry.id   AF-A0A7K0D983-F1
#
_cell.length_a   1.000
_cell.length_b   1.000
_cell.length_c   1.000
_cell.angle_alpha   90.00
_cell.angle_beta   90.00
_cell.angle_gamma   90.00
#
_symmetry.space_group_name_H-M   'P 1'
#
loop_
_entity.id
_entity.type
_entity.pdbx_description
1 polymer ?
#
loop_
_entity_poly.entity_id
_entity_poly.type
_entity_poly.pdbx_seq_one_letter_code
_entity_poly.pdbx_strand_id
1 'polypeptide(L)'
;MGGELRVDPNRLWEASRFVSDQAAAMRAQLKQLDDTIGKRLLAEGWDSKAASAYEGSWTEWKQGADTVIAALDDSSAALITAANGYVAQDVSFHDGIAGSSLDLPEI
;
A
#
# COMPACT_ATOMS: atom_id res chain seq x y z
N MET A 1 30.10 7.43 -5.51
CA MET A 1 29.76 7.81 -4.13
C MET A 1 28.27 7.63 -3.96
N GLY A 2 27.82 6.43 -3.60
CA GLY A 2 26.41 6.19 -3.27
C GLY A 2 26.18 6.71 -1.87
N GLY A 3 25.34 7.74 -1.73
CA GLY A 3 24.95 8.23 -0.41
C GLY A 3 24.33 7.09 0.37
N GLU A 4 24.88 6.79 1.53
CA GLU A 4 24.35 5.76 2.41
C GLU A 4 22.92 6.15 2.77
N LEU A 5 21.97 5.44 2.16
CA LEU A 5 20.55 5.67 2.37
C LEU A 5 20.24 5.17 3.78
N ARG A 6 20.43 6.03 4.79
CA ARG A 6 19.97 5.78 6.16
C ARG A 6 18.46 5.78 6.17
N VAL A 7 17.87 4.62 5.89
CA VAL A 7 16.44 4.40 5.99
C VAL A 7 16.12 4.03 7.43
N ASP A 8 15.21 4.77 8.05
CA ASP A 8 14.66 4.45 9.36
C ASP A 8 13.53 3.41 9.18
N PRO A 9 13.70 2.17 9.66
CA PRO A 9 12.69 1.12 9.51
C PRO A 9 11.35 1.50 10.17
N ASN A 10 11.36 2.30 11.25
CA ASN A 10 10.14 2.75 11.90
C ASN A 10 9.32 3.67 10.98
N ARG A 11 10.00 4.55 10.24
CA ARG A 11 9.33 5.43 9.26
C ARG A 11 8.72 4.64 8.11
N LEU A 12 9.36 3.55 7.67
CA LEU A 12 8.78 2.67 6.65
C LEU A 12 7.52 1.94 7.17
N TRP A 13 7.54 1.48 8.43
CA TRP A 13 6.35 0.87 9.05
C TRP A 13 5.20 1.86 9.21
N GLU A 14 5.50 3.08 9.67
CA GLU A 14 4.51 4.17 9.75
C GLU A 14 3.92 4.49 8.38
N ALA A 15 4.76 4.59 7.35
CA ALA A 15 4.32 4.86 5.98
C ALA A 15 3.46 3.72 5.42
N SER A 16 3.85 2.45 5.63
CA SER A 16 3.04 1.29 5.23
C SER A 16 1.67 1.34 5.89
N ARG A 17 1.62 1.54 7.22
CA ARG A 17 0.35 1.61 7.95
C ARG A 17 -0.53 2.73 7.43
N PHE A 18 0.03 3.92 7.23
CA PHE A 18 -0.69 5.04 6.66
C PHE A 18 -1.29 4.71 5.29
N VAL A 19 -0.51 4.13 4.39
CA VAL A 19 -0.97 3.75 3.05
C VAL A 19 -2.07 2.68 3.13
N SER A 20 -1.92 1.68 3.99
CA SER A 20 -2.92 0.64 4.22
C SER A 20 -4.24 1.21 4.75
N ASP A 21 -4.16 2.15 5.70
CA ASP A 21 -5.34 2.80 6.28
C ASP A 21 -6.09 3.63 5.20
N GLN A 22 -5.34 4.32 4.32
CA GLN A 22 -5.94 5.03 3.18
C GLN A 22 -6.60 4.08 2.18
N ALA A 23 -5.95 2.97 1.83
CA ALA A 23 -6.54 1.97 0.93
C ALA A 23 -7.83 1.39 1.51
N ALA A 24 -7.88 1.11 2.82
CA ALA A 24 -9.08 0.67 3.51
C ALA A 24 -10.19 1.72 3.50
N ALA A 25 -9.87 2.99 3.73
CA ALA A 25 -10.83 4.10 3.66
C ALA A 25 -11.41 4.25 2.24
N MET A 26 -10.56 4.18 1.21
CA MET A 26 -10.99 4.26 -0.20
C MET A 26 -11.92 3.10 -0.57
N ARG A 27 -11.65 1.88 -0.10
CA ARG A 27 -12.55 0.72 -0.30
C ARG A 27 -13.93 0.96 0.33
N ALA A 28 -13.96 1.48 1.57
CA ALA A 28 -15.22 1.75 2.25
C ALA A 28 -16.04 2.81 1.51
N GLN A 29 -15.39 3.87 1.04
CA GLN A 29 -16.03 4.92 0.24
C GLN A 29 -16.51 4.40 -1.12
N LEU A 30 -15.70 3.60 -1.82
CA LEU A 30 -16.08 2.98 -3.09
C LEU A 30 -17.32 2.10 -2.92
N LYS A 31 -17.36 1.29 -1.86
CA LYS A 31 -18.52 0.48 -1.52
C LYS A 31 -19.77 1.34 -1.25
N GLN A 32 -19.63 2.42 -0.50
CA GLN A 32 -20.75 3.33 -0.24
C GLN A 32 -21.28 3.97 -1.53
N LEU A 33 -20.38 4.37 -2.43
CA LEU A 33 -20.76 4.92 -3.72
C LEU A 33 -21.41 3.87 -4.62
N ASP A 34 -20.94 2.62 -4.63
CA ASP A 34 -21.57 1.52 -5.37
C ASP A 34 -22.98 1.20 -4.85
N ASP A 35 -23.16 1.23 -3.52
CA ASP A 35 -24.46 1.04 -2.88
C ASP A 35 -25.43 2.23 -3.13
N THR A 36 -24.90 3.43 -3.44
CA THR A 36 -25.70 4.64 -3.69
C THR A 36 -25.96 4.87 -5.17
N ILE A 37 -24.90 4.94 -5.97
CA ILE A 37 -24.93 5.21 -7.41
C ILE A 37 -25.33 3.94 -8.14
N GLY A 38 -24.54 2.87 -8.01
CA GLY A 38 -24.76 1.62 -8.74
C GLY A 38 -26.15 1.02 -8.49
N LYS A 39 -26.54 0.88 -7.23
CA LYS A 39 -27.83 0.24 -6.90
C LYS A 39 -29.04 1.16 -7.05
N ARG A 40 -28.96 2.44 -6.63
CA ARG A 40 -30.14 3.33 -6.63
C ARG A 40 -30.48 3.86 -8.02
N LEU A 41 -29.48 4.20 -8.85
CA LEU A 41 -29.72 4.65 -10.22
C LEU A 41 -30.29 3.54 -11.11
N LEU A 42 -29.85 2.29 -10.92
CA LEU A 42 -30.29 1.15 -11.72
C LEU A 42 -31.59 0.51 -11.21
N ALA A 43 -31.88 0.55 -9.90
CA ALA A 43 -33.09 -0.05 -9.33
C ALA A 43 -34.34 0.86 -9.39
N GLU A 44 -34.20 2.18 -9.38
CA GLU A 44 -35.33 3.13 -9.33
C GLU A 44 -35.89 3.52 -10.71
N GLY A 45 -35.59 2.74 -11.77
CA GLY A 45 -36.31 2.83 -13.05
C GLY A 45 -35.73 3.82 -14.07
N TRP A 46 -34.44 4.16 -13.96
CA TRP A 46 -33.75 4.92 -15.02
C TRP A 46 -33.30 3.96 -16.14
N ASP A 47 -34.24 3.42 -16.92
CA ASP A 47 -33.96 2.51 -18.05
C ASP A 47 -34.00 3.27 -19.38
N SER A 48 -33.13 4.28 -19.52
CA SER A 48 -33.04 5.09 -20.74
C SER A 48 -31.63 5.03 -21.32
N LYS A 49 -31.46 5.38 -22.61
CA LYS A 49 -30.15 5.42 -23.28
C LYS A 49 -29.08 6.23 -22.53
N ALA A 50 -29.49 7.22 -21.73
CA ALA A 50 -28.61 8.00 -20.86
C ALA A 50 -28.10 7.19 -19.65
N ALA A 51 -28.92 6.28 -19.11
CA ALA A 51 -28.53 5.40 -18.02
C ALA A 51 -27.50 4.35 -18.44
N SER A 52 -27.66 3.76 -19.63
CA SER A 52 -26.67 2.82 -20.18
C SER A 52 -25.30 3.44 -20.43
N ALA A 53 -25.24 4.74 -20.77
CA ALA A 53 -23.97 5.47 -20.93
C ALA A 53 -23.31 5.77 -19.58
N TYR A 54 -24.12 6.07 -18.56
CA TYR A 54 -23.66 6.28 -17.19
C TYR A 54 -23.19 4.98 -16.53
N GLU A 55 -23.87 3.87 -16.78
CA GLU A 55 -23.51 2.55 -16.27
C GLU A 55 -22.11 2.14 -16.78
N GLY A 56 -21.85 2.26 -18.08
CA GLY A 56 -20.52 1.96 -18.64
C GLY A 56 -19.41 2.84 -18.04
N SER A 57 -19.65 4.15 -17.93
CA SER A 57 -18.69 5.09 -17.33
C SER A 57 -18.47 4.82 -15.83
N TRP A 58 -19.52 4.42 -15.11
CA TRP A 58 -19.44 4.02 -13.70
C TRP A 58 -18.63 2.74 -13.51
N THR A 59 -18.85 1.73 -14.34
CA THR A 59 -18.10 0.47 -14.31
C THR A 59 -16.61 0.69 -14.55
N GLU A 60 -16.26 1.46 -15.59
CA GLU A 60 -14.87 1.79 -15.90
C GLU A 60 -14.21 2.57 -14.75
N TRP A 61 -14.90 3.57 -14.20
CA TRP A 61 -14.42 4.33 -13.07
C TRP A 61 -14.20 3.43 -11.83
N LYS A 62 -15.15 2.54 -11.52
CA LYS A 62 -15.04 1.60 -10.40
C LYS A 62 -13.83 0.69 -10.55
N GLN A 63 -13.61 0.17 -11.75
CA GLN A 63 -12.44 -0.65 -12.06
C GLN A 63 -11.13 0.12 -11.89
N GLY A 64 -11.09 1.39 -12.30
CA GLY A 64 -9.96 2.27 -12.06
C GLY A 64 -9.70 2.50 -10.56
N ALA A 65 -10.75 2.73 -9.79
CA ALA A 65 -10.66 2.89 -8.33
C ALA A 65 -10.13 1.62 -7.65
N ASP A 66 -10.64 0.44 -8.03
CA ASP A 66 -10.13 -0.85 -7.54
C ASP A 66 -8.64 -1.05 -7.88
N THR A 67 -8.21 -0.61 -9.07
CA THR A 67 -6.80 -0.66 -9.48
C THR A 67 -5.90 0.22 -8.61
N VAL A 68 -6.33 1.45 -8.32
CA VAL A 68 -5.59 2.37 -7.43
C VAL A 68 -5.49 1.78 -6.01
N ILE A 69 -6.60 1.24 -5.50
CA ILE A 69 -6.64 0.60 -4.18
C ILE A 69 -5.67 -0.58 -4.12
N ALA A 70 -5.64 -1.43 -5.15
CA ALA A 70 -4.70 -2.56 -5.21
C ALA A 70 -3.23 -2.08 -5.22
N ALA A 71 -2.91 -1.04 -5.99
CA ALA A 71 -1.56 -0.48 -6.01
C ALA A 71 -1.12 0.11 -4.66
N LEU A 72 -2.06 0.68 -3.88
CA LEU A 72 -1.77 1.16 -2.52
C LEU A 72 -1.46 0.00 -1.57
N ASP A 73 -2.21 -1.09 -1.64
CA ASP A 73 -1.93 -2.30 -0.86
C ASP A 73 -0.56 -2.89 -1.21
N ASP A 74 -0.25 -3.02 -2.50
CA ASP A 74 1.06 -3.50 -2.96
C ASP A 74 2.19 -2.61 -2.46
N SER A 75 1.99 -1.29 -2.49
CA SER A 75 2.95 -0.31 -1.98
C SER A 75 3.16 -0.46 -0.47
N SER A 76 2.07 -0.66 0.30
CA SER A 76 2.15 -0.92 1.73
C SER A 76 2.94 -2.20 2.05
N ALA A 77 2.69 -3.28 1.31
CA ALA A 77 3.40 -4.54 1.47
C ALA A 77 4.89 -4.42 1.11
N ALA A 78 5.22 -3.68 0.06
CA ALA A 78 6.60 -3.39 -0.32
C ALA A 78 7.34 -2.59 0.77
N LEU A 79 6.68 -1.60 1.38
CA LEU A 79 7.25 -0.82 2.48
C LEU A 79 7.55 -1.68 3.72
N ILE A 80 6.66 -2.61 4.11
CA ILE A 80 6.93 -3.57 5.19
C ILE A 80 8.10 -4.47 4.84
N THR A 81 8.13 -4.99 3.61
CA THR A 81 9.19 -5.88 3.14
C THR A 81 10.54 -5.19 3.19
N ALA A 82 10.61 -3.94 2.74
CA ALA A 82 11.82 -3.13 2.81
C ALA A 82 12.27 -2.90 4.27
N ALA A 83 11.34 -2.53 5.15
CA ALA A 83 11.65 -2.30 6.56
C ALA A 83 12.23 -3.54 7.25
N ASN A 84 11.62 -4.70 7.00
CA ASN A 84 12.11 -5.98 7.53
C ASN A 84 13.50 -6.32 6.98
N GLY A 85 13.75 -6.02 5.70
CA GLY A 85 15.07 -6.19 5.08
C GLY A 85 16.15 -5.34 5.76
N TYR A 86 15.86 -4.06 6.04
CA TYR A 86 16.79 -3.18 6.76
C TYR A 86 17.09 -3.67 8.17
N VAL A 87 16.08 -4.09 8.93
CA VAL A 87 16.28 -4.65 10.29
C VAL A 87 17.15 -5.90 10.25
N ALA A 88 16.89 -6.83 9.32
CA ALA A 88 17.67 -8.05 9.19
C ALA A 88 19.14 -7.76 8.81
N GLN A 89 19.36 -6.78 7.93
CA GLN A 89 20.69 -6.34 7.53
C GLN A 89 21.46 -5.72 8.70
N ASP A 90 20.80 -4.88 9.51
CA ASP A 90 21.41 -4.23 10.68
C ASP A 90 21.85 -5.26 11.74
N VAL A 91 20.99 -6.25 12.04
CA VAL A 91 21.34 -7.36 12.94
C VAL A 91 22.52 -8.17 12.41
N SER A 92 22.53 -8.51 11.12
CA SER A 92 23.62 -9.28 10.52
C SER A 92 24.95 -8.53 10.54
N PHE A 93 24.94 -7.20 10.35
CA PHE A 93 26.15 -6.38 10.46
C PHE A 93 26.64 -6.29 11.90
N HIS A 94 25.74 -6.08 12.86
CA HIS A 94 26.08 -6.07 14.28
C HIS A 94 26.77 -7.37 14.71
N ASP A 95 26.20 -8.53 14.34
CA ASP A 95 26.76 -9.84 14.69
C ASP A 95 28.12 -10.08 14.03
N GLY A 96 28.30 -9.66 12.78
CA GLY A 96 29.59 -9.74 12.07
C GLY A 96 30.68 -8.87 12.68
N ILE A 97 30.34 -7.66 13.14
CA ILE A 97 31.27 -6.76 13.85
C ILE A 97 31.62 -7.34 15.23
N ALA A 98 30.64 -7.83 15.99
CA ALA A 98 30.86 -8.42 17.29
C ALA A 98 31.76 -9.67 17.20
N GLY A 99 31.55 -10.54 16.21
CA GLY A 99 32.39 -11.70 15.94
C GLY A 99 33.82 -11.32 15.54
N SER A 100 33.99 -10.31 14.68
CA SER A 100 35.31 -9.85 14.24
C SER A 100 36.09 -9.13 15.35
N SER A 101 35.40 -8.44 16.26
CA SER A 101 36.01 -7.78 17.42
C SER A 101 36.56 -8.77 18.45
N LEU A 102 36.04 -10.00 18.50
CA LEU A 102 36.50 -11.06 19.41
C LEU A 102 37.73 -11.80 18.87
N ASP A 103 38.12 -11.55 17.62
CA ASP A 103 39.25 -12.20 16.93
C ASP A 103 40.50 -11.29 16.85
N LEU A 104 40.50 -10.16 17.57
CA LEU A 104 41.66 -9.28 17.68
C LEU A 104 42.71 -9.89 18.64
N PRO A 105 43.95 -10.16 18.19
CA PRO A 105 45.00 -10.64 19.07
C PRO A 105 45.36 -9.56 20.11
N GLU A 106 45.46 -9.95 21.39
CA GLU A 106 46.04 -9.10 22.43
C GLU A 106 47.47 -8.70 22.02
N ILE A 107 47.72 -7.39 21.92
CA ILE A 107 49.04 -6.77 21.74
C ILE A 107 49.66 -6.43 23.09
#